data_AF-A0AAX6MPL5-F1
#
_entry.id   AF-A0AAX6MPL5-F1
#
_cell.length_a   1.000
_cell.length_b   1.000
_cell.length_c   1.000
_cell.angle_alpha   90.00
_cell.angle_beta   90.00
_cell.angle_gamma   90.00
#
_symmetry.space_group_name_H-M   'P 1'
#
loop_
_entity.id
_entity.type
_entity.pdbx_description
1 polymer ?
#
loop_
_entity_poly.entity_id
_entity_poly.type
_entity_poly.pdbx_seq_one_letter_code
_entity_poly.pdbx_strand_id
1 'polypeptide(L)'
;MIHELNGLGMDVLNSRESHAFGLLGHLTGMDVVRKTSFHVRVLLSYVSPALPRLFALTGARISTRIENEFPQSEEWALVKPSKGIVHCIGEAIALALFGAEMTAGNPELVNLTHEHTDNVCFAMRCVPQYLQPLLVWLLPAKWRLISGWRKLRGYVVPRVLQLKESNRNTDNKDSSESNPDVISWMVKDGRNEMERDPDVLTTLVGSIAAGSTYSITNFCCRVITDMVAHPDVLDAVCTEIREKNAQIHGQWDMASLASLEKLESAMKESSRLTPGTLLVYSRVVKKDHVLSNGLSLKKGQFVTVSSSMRTEDPAIFEDPQQYKGLRFCDDGRTGENRAQPFSSIDTNTLTWGAGRWSCPGRLITDMSAKILLVKLLHEYEFAFVSGQPLPISAMHEFLFFHPENQMLARLRKGISKITFI
;
A
#
# COMPACT_ATOMS: atom_id res chain seq x y z
N MET A 1 16.72 -15.42 -14.96
CA MET A 1 16.91 -15.72 -13.53
C MET A 1 15.61 -15.62 -12.70
N ILE A 2 14.91 -14.48 -12.65
CA ILE A 2 13.66 -14.34 -11.85
C ILE A 2 12.61 -15.41 -12.22
N HIS A 3 12.45 -15.72 -13.51
CA HIS A 3 11.54 -16.77 -13.98
C HIS A 3 11.86 -18.14 -13.36
N GLU A 4 13.14 -18.52 -13.33
CA GLU A 4 13.61 -19.77 -12.71
C GLU A 4 13.37 -19.76 -11.19
N LEU A 5 13.73 -18.67 -10.51
CA LEU A 5 13.48 -18.52 -9.07
C LEU A 5 11.98 -18.62 -8.72
N ASN A 6 11.11 -18.12 -9.59
CA ASN A 6 9.65 -18.24 -9.44
C ASN A 6 9.15 -19.68 -9.53
N GLY A 7 9.84 -20.54 -10.29
CA GLY A 7 9.53 -21.96 -10.42
C GLY A 7 9.87 -22.77 -9.16
N LEU A 8 10.87 -22.33 -8.38
CA LEU A 8 11.34 -23.07 -7.20
C LEU A 8 10.34 -23.03 -6.04
N GLY A 9 10.02 -24.20 -5.49
CA GLY A 9 9.09 -24.37 -4.37
C GLY A 9 9.54 -23.70 -3.07
N MET A 10 8.63 -23.58 -2.10
CA MET A 10 8.92 -22.97 -0.78
C MET A 10 9.87 -23.81 0.09
N ASP A 11 10.04 -25.08 -0.27
CA ASP A 11 11.02 -26.02 0.28
C ASP A 11 12.45 -25.68 -0.16
N VAL A 12 12.61 -24.89 -1.23
CA VAL A 12 13.89 -24.36 -1.70
C VAL A 12 14.03 -22.87 -1.40
N LEU A 13 13.04 -22.05 -1.79
CA LEU A 13 13.04 -20.59 -1.58
C LEU A 13 11.82 -20.15 -0.78
N ASN A 14 12.05 -19.72 0.47
CA ASN A 14 10.97 -19.36 1.37
C ASN A 14 10.81 -17.84 1.50
N SER A 15 9.73 -17.30 0.94
CA SER A 15 9.35 -15.88 1.05
C SER A 15 8.81 -15.51 2.43
N ARG A 16 8.07 -16.41 3.07
CA ARG A 16 7.43 -16.16 4.38
C ARG A 16 8.45 -15.99 5.49
N GLU A 17 9.51 -16.79 5.48
CA GLU A 17 10.63 -16.66 6.41
C GLU A 17 11.41 -15.36 6.18
N SER A 18 11.62 -14.97 4.92
CA SER A 18 12.22 -13.67 4.60
C SER A 18 11.35 -12.51 5.06
N HIS A 19 10.03 -12.62 4.90
CA HIS A 19 9.08 -11.57 5.30
C HIS A 19 9.06 -11.41 6.84
N ALA A 20 8.98 -12.52 7.57
CA ALA A 20 9.05 -12.50 9.02
C ALA A 20 10.39 -11.97 9.53
N PHE A 21 11.50 -12.29 8.86
CA PHE A 21 12.80 -11.71 9.18
C PHE A 21 12.83 -10.19 8.93
N GLY A 22 12.37 -9.74 7.76
CA GLY A 22 12.38 -8.33 7.38
C GLY A 22 11.51 -7.44 8.28
N LEU A 23 10.38 -7.98 8.75
CA LEU A 23 9.48 -7.27 9.68
C LEU A 23 9.81 -7.51 11.17
N LEU A 24 10.94 -8.14 11.47
CA LEU A 24 11.33 -8.54 12.83
C LEU A 24 10.16 -9.21 13.58
N GLY A 25 9.54 -10.22 12.96
CA GLY A 25 8.32 -10.88 13.42
C GLY A 25 8.34 -11.31 14.89
N HIS A 26 9.50 -11.71 15.39
CA HIS A 26 9.72 -12.09 16.78
C HIS A 26 9.57 -10.92 17.77
N LEU A 27 9.76 -9.67 17.32
CA LEU A 27 9.57 -8.45 18.11
C LEU A 27 8.21 -7.81 17.86
N THR A 28 7.76 -7.84 16.60
CA THR A 28 6.53 -7.15 16.16
C THR A 28 5.26 -7.98 16.40
N GLY A 29 5.40 -9.30 16.58
CA GLY A 29 4.28 -10.24 16.66
C GLY A 29 3.88 -10.80 15.29
N MET A 30 4.53 -10.37 14.20
CA MET A 30 4.19 -10.76 12.83
C MET A 30 4.76 -12.13 12.41
N ASP A 31 5.33 -12.92 13.34
CA ASP A 31 5.82 -14.28 13.05
C ASP A 31 4.72 -15.25 12.57
N VAL A 32 3.44 -14.91 12.74
CA VAL A 32 2.31 -15.69 12.24
C VAL A 32 2.40 -15.95 10.73
N VAL A 33 3.01 -15.03 9.96
CA VAL A 33 3.18 -15.17 8.50
C VAL A 33 4.07 -16.35 8.11
N ARG A 34 4.92 -16.84 9.03
CA ARG A 34 5.70 -18.06 8.84
C ARG A 34 4.81 -19.30 8.79
N LYS A 35 3.73 -19.29 9.59
CA LYS A 35 2.83 -20.43 9.78
C LYS A 35 1.73 -20.45 8.72
N THR A 36 1.19 -19.29 8.34
CA THR A 36 0.09 -19.19 7.37
C THR A 36 0.22 -17.99 6.44
N SER A 37 -0.29 -18.14 5.21
CA SER A 37 -0.47 -17.06 4.23
C SER A 37 -1.95 -16.69 4.06
N PHE A 38 -2.78 -16.93 5.09
CA PHE A 38 -4.23 -16.76 4.98
C PHE A 38 -4.63 -15.33 4.59
N HIS A 39 -3.98 -14.31 5.16
CA HIS A 39 -4.19 -12.91 4.77
C HIS A 39 -3.99 -12.66 3.26
N VAL A 40 -2.95 -13.24 2.66
CA VAL A 40 -2.69 -13.14 1.21
C VAL A 40 -3.81 -13.80 0.41
N ARG A 41 -4.26 -14.98 0.84
CA ARG A 41 -5.36 -15.70 0.20
C ARG A 41 -6.65 -14.88 0.25
N VAL A 42 -6.98 -14.28 1.39
CA VAL A 42 -8.16 -13.42 1.54
C VAL A 42 -8.07 -12.18 0.65
N LEU A 43 -6.91 -11.51 0.60
CA LEU A 43 -6.69 -10.34 -0.25
C LEU A 43 -6.92 -10.66 -1.74
N LEU A 44 -6.39 -11.78 -2.22
CA LEU A 44 -6.46 -12.15 -3.63
C LEU A 44 -7.83 -12.75 -4.01
N SER A 45 -8.42 -13.59 -3.16
CA SER A 45 -9.65 -14.32 -3.48
C SER A 45 -10.93 -13.56 -3.14
N TYR A 46 -10.88 -12.60 -2.22
CA TYR A 46 -12.09 -11.90 -1.74
C TYR A 46 -11.99 -10.37 -1.86
N VAL A 47 -10.91 -9.76 -1.36
CA VAL A 47 -10.79 -8.30 -1.38
C VAL A 47 -10.65 -7.77 -2.80
N SER A 48 -9.77 -8.38 -3.61
CA SER A 48 -9.51 -7.93 -4.99
C SER A 48 -10.77 -8.00 -5.87
N PRO A 49 -11.57 -9.10 -5.88
CA PRO A 49 -12.84 -9.12 -6.59
C PRO A 49 -13.93 -8.19 -6.03
N ALA A 50 -13.84 -7.82 -4.75
CA ALA A 50 -14.82 -6.95 -4.09
C ALA A 50 -14.56 -5.45 -4.30
N LEU A 51 -13.43 -5.05 -4.87
CA LEU A 51 -13.07 -3.63 -5.07
C LEU A 51 -14.15 -2.80 -5.78
N PRO A 52 -14.82 -3.29 -6.85
CA PRO A 52 -15.91 -2.53 -7.48
C PRO A 52 -17.06 -2.19 -6.52
N ARG A 53 -17.35 -3.07 -5.55
CA ARG A 53 -18.40 -2.82 -4.54
C ARG A 53 -17.93 -1.86 -3.46
N LEU A 54 -16.64 -1.88 -3.13
CA LEU A 54 -16.05 -1.01 -2.11
C LEU A 54 -15.72 0.39 -2.66
N PHE A 55 -15.67 0.56 -3.98
CA PHE A 55 -15.17 1.74 -4.66
C PHE A 55 -15.87 3.04 -4.22
N ALA A 56 -17.19 3.14 -4.44
CA ALA A 56 -17.95 4.35 -4.15
C ALA A 56 -17.84 4.75 -2.67
N LEU A 57 -17.99 3.78 -1.76
CA LEU A 57 -17.90 4.02 -0.32
C LEU A 57 -16.48 4.43 0.11
N THR A 58 -15.45 3.83 -0.48
CA THR A 58 -14.05 4.22 -0.28
C THR A 58 -13.82 5.64 -0.75
N GLY A 59 -14.32 5.98 -1.94
CA GLY A 59 -14.26 7.32 -2.53
C GLY A 59 -14.93 8.37 -1.67
N ALA A 60 -16.14 8.09 -1.17
CA ALA A 60 -16.87 8.98 -0.27
C ALA A 60 -16.09 9.24 1.03
N ARG A 61 -15.55 8.19 1.67
CA ARG A 61 -14.79 8.33 2.92
C ARG A 61 -13.48 9.09 2.75
N ILE A 62 -12.70 8.75 1.71
CA ILE A 62 -11.48 9.51 1.37
C ILE A 62 -11.84 10.97 1.12
N SER A 63 -12.92 11.23 0.39
CA SER A 63 -13.34 12.59 0.06
C SER A 63 -13.70 13.41 1.29
N THR A 64 -14.54 12.87 2.17
CA THR A 64 -14.90 13.50 3.45
C THR A 64 -13.66 13.73 4.31
N ARG A 65 -12.70 12.78 4.31
CA ARG A 65 -11.48 12.95 5.12
C ARG A 65 -10.56 14.02 4.54
N ILE A 66 -10.44 14.14 3.21
CA ILE A 66 -9.68 15.22 2.57
C ILE A 66 -10.21 16.59 2.99
N GLU A 67 -11.53 16.79 3.01
CA GLU A 67 -12.14 18.06 3.41
C GLU A 67 -11.82 18.46 4.87
N ASN A 68 -11.60 17.47 5.74
CA ASN A 68 -11.23 17.70 7.14
C ASN A 68 -9.73 17.92 7.37
N GLU A 69 -8.87 17.33 6.53
CA GLU A 69 -7.41 17.34 6.72
C GLU A 69 -6.70 18.44 5.91
N PHE A 70 -7.29 18.88 4.79
CA PHE A 70 -6.69 19.86 3.89
C PHE A 70 -7.38 21.23 3.98
N PRO A 71 -6.66 22.33 3.64
CA PRO A 71 -7.18 23.70 3.77
C PRO A 71 -8.40 23.96 2.89
N GLN A 72 -9.48 24.47 3.47
CA GLN A 72 -10.70 24.83 2.74
C GLN A 72 -10.70 26.30 2.24
N SER A 73 -9.51 26.89 2.08
CA SER A 73 -9.32 28.28 1.67
C SER A 73 -8.57 28.35 0.34
N GLU A 74 -8.85 29.41 -0.44
CA GLU A 74 -8.07 29.77 -1.64
C GLU A 74 -6.68 30.35 -1.27
N GLU A 75 -6.41 30.59 0.01
CA GLU A 75 -5.12 31.04 0.50
C GLU A 75 -4.16 29.87 0.75
N TRP A 76 -2.87 30.11 0.48
CA TRP A 76 -1.81 29.13 0.76
C TRP A 76 -1.68 28.87 2.26
N ALA A 77 -1.84 27.61 2.66
CA ALA A 77 -1.64 27.17 4.02
C ALA A 77 -0.57 26.08 4.10
N LEU A 78 0.15 26.06 5.22
CA LEU A 78 1.17 25.06 5.50
C LEU A 78 0.50 23.74 5.92
N VAL A 79 0.83 22.65 5.24
CA VAL A 79 0.33 21.31 5.54
C VAL A 79 1.46 20.32 5.75
N LYS A 80 1.18 19.25 6.50
CA LYS A 80 2.00 18.03 6.57
C LYS A 80 1.32 16.94 5.73
N PRO A 81 1.69 16.76 4.44
CA PRO A 81 0.93 15.89 3.52
C PRO A 81 0.80 14.45 4.02
N SER A 82 1.86 13.89 4.59
CA SER A 82 1.85 12.52 5.14
C SER A 82 0.79 12.33 6.23
N LYS A 83 0.61 13.31 7.11
CA LYS A 83 -0.40 13.27 8.18
C LYS A 83 -1.82 13.31 7.62
N GLY A 84 -2.10 14.21 6.68
CA GLY A 84 -3.43 14.29 6.07
C GLY A 84 -3.75 13.03 5.25
N ILE A 85 -2.81 12.61 4.41
CA ILE A 85 -2.97 11.45 3.52
C ILE A 85 -3.10 10.15 4.31
N VAL A 86 -2.33 9.94 5.39
CA VAL A 86 -2.43 8.70 6.18
C VAL A 86 -3.80 8.54 6.81
N HIS A 87 -4.44 9.64 7.23
CA HIS A 87 -5.80 9.60 7.73
C HIS A 87 -6.80 9.25 6.62
N CYS A 88 -6.65 9.82 5.42
CA CYS A 88 -7.50 9.49 4.27
C CYS A 88 -7.38 8.02 3.84
N ILE A 89 -6.15 7.51 3.71
CA ILE A 89 -5.92 6.09 3.37
C ILE A 89 -6.36 5.17 4.50
N GLY A 90 -6.18 5.59 5.76
CA GLY A 90 -6.65 4.86 6.94
C GLY A 90 -8.16 4.57 6.89
N GLU A 91 -8.97 5.53 6.44
CA GLU A 91 -10.42 5.32 6.26
C GLU A 91 -10.74 4.22 5.23
N ALA A 92 -10.01 4.19 4.12
CA ALA A 92 -10.16 3.18 3.06
C ALA A 92 -9.76 1.78 3.55
N ILE A 93 -8.60 1.69 4.22
CA ILE A 93 -8.11 0.42 4.76
C ILE A 93 -9.00 -0.06 5.91
N ALA A 94 -9.44 0.82 6.80
CA ALA A 94 -10.36 0.47 7.88
C ALA A 94 -11.70 -0.06 7.34
N LEU A 95 -12.24 0.57 6.29
CA LEU A 95 -13.45 0.10 5.63
C LEU A 95 -13.28 -1.32 5.10
N ALA A 96 -12.19 -1.61 4.39
CA ALA A 96 -11.94 -2.94 3.86
C ALA A 96 -11.73 -3.99 4.97
N LEU A 97 -11.05 -3.61 6.05
CA LEU A 97 -10.70 -4.53 7.13
C LEU A 97 -11.88 -4.86 8.05
N PHE A 98 -12.64 -3.84 8.46
CA PHE A 98 -13.63 -3.93 9.54
C PHE A 98 -15.06 -3.66 9.06
N GLY A 99 -15.25 -3.24 7.82
CA GLY A 99 -16.56 -2.93 7.26
C GLY A 99 -17.09 -1.57 7.69
N ALA A 100 -18.19 -1.16 7.06
CA ALA A 100 -18.79 0.14 7.29
C ALA A 100 -19.38 0.28 8.70
N GLU A 101 -19.99 -0.80 9.20
CA GLU A 101 -20.68 -0.84 10.50
C GLU A 101 -19.73 -0.62 11.68
N MET A 102 -18.59 -1.30 11.71
CA MET A 102 -17.65 -1.19 12.83
C MET A 102 -16.89 0.14 12.85
N THR A 103 -16.71 0.74 11.68
CA THR A 103 -15.93 1.98 11.52
C THR A 103 -16.79 3.23 11.64
N ALA A 104 -18.10 3.13 11.40
CA ALA A 104 -19.03 4.23 11.55
C ALA A 104 -19.01 4.74 13.01
N GLY A 105 -18.65 6.02 13.20
CA GLY A 105 -18.59 6.65 14.52
C GLY A 105 -17.45 6.16 15.42
N ASN A 106 -16.50 5.37 14.91
CA ASN A 106 -15.38 4.83 15.69
C ASN A 106 -14.03 5.28 15.12
N PRO A 107 -13.61 6.53 15.37
CA PRO A 107 -12.34 7.05 14.88
C PRO A 107 -11.13 6.34 15.49
N GLU A 108 -11.26 5.77 16.70
CA GLU A 108 -10.19 5.00 17.32
C GLU A 108 -9.85 3.76 16.49
N LEU A 109 -10.87 3.02 16.02
CA LEU A 109 -10.66 1.84 15.18
C LEU A 109 -9.99 2.19 13.84
N VAL A 110 -10.37 3.31 13.22
CA VAL A 110 -9.71 3.81 12.01
C VAL A 110 -8.25 4.16 12.30
N ASN A 111 -8.00 4.83 13.43
CA ASN A 111 -6.64 5.21 13.81
C ASN A 111 -5.72 4.01 14.07
N LEU A 112 -6.25 2.89 14.55
CA LEU A 112 -5.47 1.65 14.69
C LEU A 112 -4.88 1.15 13.37
N THR A 113 -5.43 1.53 12.21
CA THR A 113 -4.88 1.14 10.90
C THR A 113 -3.56 1.81 10.55
N HIS A 114 -3.21 2.92 11.21
CA HIS A 114 -1.96 3.64 11.01
C HIS A 114 -1.14 3.76 12.29
N GLU A 115 -1.74 3.94 13.47
CA GLU A 115 -1.00 4.03 14.74
C GLU A 115 -0.21 2.76 15.10
N HIS A 116 -0.65 1.62 14.57
CA HIS A 116 0.00 0.33 14.76
C HIS A 116 1.23 0.10 13.87
N THR A 117 1.50 1.02 12.94
CA THR A 117 2.56 0.81 11.93
C THR A 117 3.93 1.07 12.53
N ASP A 118 4.81 0.10 12.36
CA ASP A 118 5.62 -0.35 13.47
C ASP A 118 7.04 0.25 13.42
N ASN A 119 7.21 1.43 14.03
CA ASN A 119 8.54 2.05 14.24
C ASN A 119 9.54 1.10 14.92
N VAL A 120 9.05 0.07 15.62
CA VAL A 120 9.87 -1.00 16.20
C VAL A 120 10.68 -1.71 15.14
N CYS A 121 10.07 -2.10 14.02
CA CYS A 121 10.78 -2.79 12.93
C CYS A 121 11.94 -1.94 12.41
N PHE A 122 11.64 -0.70 12.04
CA PHE A 122 12.61 0.25 11.48
C PHE A 122 13.77 0.53 12.43
N ALA A 123 13.48 0.84 13.70
CA ALA A 123 14.51 1.15 14.68
C ALA A 123 15.37 -0.06 15.05
N MET A 124 14.75 -1.22 15.25
CA MET A 124 15.45 -2.42 15.72
C MET A 124 16.27 -3.11 14.63
N ARG A 125 16.01 -2.83 13.34
CA ARG A 125 16.87 -3.31 12.24
C ARG A 125 18.27 -2.70 12.27
N CYS A 126 18.43 -1.52 12.88
CA CYS A 126 19.73 -0.90 13.10
C CYS A 126 20.47 -1.47 14.32
N VAL A 127 19.84 -2.37 15.09
CA VAL A 127 20.40 -2.98 16.30
C VAL A 127 20.86 -4.41 15.99
N PRO A 128 22.07 -4.83 16.44
CA PRO A 128 22.54 -6.20 16.27
C PRO A 128 21.53 -7.22 16.83
N GLN A 129 21.27 -8.29 16.07
CA GLN A 129 20.19 -9.25 16.34
C GLN A 129 20.18 -9.81 17.77
N TYR A 130 21.36 -10.07 18.35
CA TYR A 130 21.48 -10.61 19.72
C TYR A 130 21.13 -9.59 20.82
N LEU A 131 21.19 -8.29 20.54
CA LEU A 131 20.77 -7.23 21.47
C LEU A 131 19.29 -6.86 21.32
N GLN A 132 18.67 -7.20 20.19
CA GLN A 132 17.30 -6.80 19.90
C GLN A 132 16.28 -7.22 20.98
N PRO A 133 16.31 -8.45 21.51
CA PRO A 133 15.32 -8.89 22.52
C PRO A 133 15.38 -8.10 23.83
N LEU A 134 16.53 -7.49 24.15
CA LEU A 134 16.72 -6.68 25.34
C LEU A 134 16.38 -5.22 25.08
N LEU A 135 16.99 -4.64 24.04
CA LEU A 135 16.90 -3.20 23.78
C LEU A 135 15.51 -2.77 23.29
N VAL A 136 14.73 -3.67 22.68
CA VAL A 136 13.37 -3.36 22.19
C VAL A 136 12.45 -2.80 23.30
N TRP A 137 12.64 -3.22 24.54
CA TRP A 137 11.82 -2.81 25.68
C TRP A 137 12.10 -1.38 26.15
N LEU A 138 13.24 -0.81 25.77
CA LEU A 138 13.59 0.58 26.02
C LEU A 138 12.89 1.53 25.04
N LEU A 139 12.34 1.04 23.93
CA LEU A 139 11.64 1.88 22.96
C LEU A 139 10.19 2.11 23.35
N PRO A 140 9.73 3.37 23.46
CA PRO A 140 8.31 3.69 23.59
C PRO A 140 7.45 3.09 22.47
N ALA A 141 8.03 2.91 21.29
CA ALA A 141 7.38 2.25 20.15
C ALA A 141 6.91 0.83 20.47
N LYS A 142 7.67 0.04 21.25
CA LYS A 142 7.29 -1.32 21.63
C LYS A 142 6.04 -1.35 22.52
N TRP A 143 5.96 -0.41 23.45
CA TRP A 143 4.79 -0.31 24.34
C TRP A 143 3.54 0.14 23.58
N ARG A 144 3.70 1.08 22.64
CA ARG A 144 2.61 1.48 21.72
C ARG A 144 2.15 0.33 20.84
N LEU A 145 3.08 -0.45 20.28
CA LEU A 145 2.79 -1.64 19.50
C LEU A 145 1.94 -2.65 20.31
N ILE A 146 2.36 -2.99 21.53
CA ILE A 146 1.62 -3.91 22.40
C ILE A 146 0.23 -3.36 22.72
N SER A 147 0.13 -2.06 23.03
CA SER A 147 -1.16 -1.41 23.30
C SER A 147 -2.08 -1.47 22.07
N GLY A 148 -1.55 -1.17 20.88
CA GLY A 148 -2.26 -1.30 19.61
C GLY A 148 -2.77 -2.71 19.35
N TRP A 149 -1.93 -3.74 19.56
CA TRP A 149 -2.35 -5.15 19.45
C TRP A 149 -3.49 -5.49 20.42
N ARG A 150 -3.42 -5.03 21.67
CA ARG A 150 -4.48 -5.27 22.67
C ARG A 150 -5.79 -4.60 22.27
N LYS A 151 -5.74 -3.35 21.80
CA LYS A 151 -6.92 -2.62 21.32
C LYS A 151 -7.53 -3.31 20.09
N LEU A 152 -6.71 -3.65 19.10
CA LEU A 152 -7.15 -4.35 17.90
C LEU A 152 -7.81 -5.69 18.24
N ARG A 153 -7.19 -6.47 19.15
CA ARG A 153 -7.77 -7.70 19.69
C ARG A 153 -9.14 -7.47 20.33
N GLY A 154 -9.29 -6.37 21.07
CA GLY A 154 -10.55 -5.96 21.70
C GLY A 154 -11.70 -5.74 20.71
N TYR A 155 -11.40 -5.37 19.46
CA TYR A 155 -12.42 -5.23 18.40
C TYR A 155 -12.59 -6.51 17.56
N VAL A 156 -11.48 -7.13 17.17
CA VAL A 156 -11.49 -8.27 16.23
C VAL A 156 -12.06 -9.53 16.87
N VAL A 157 -11.65 -9.86 18.10
CA VAL A 157 -12.08 -11.11 18.75
C VAL A 157 -13.59 -11.15 18.97
N PRO A 158 -14.25 -10.13 19.56
CA PRO A 158 -15.70 -10.13 19.70
C PRO A 158 -16.43 -10.23 18.35
N ARG A 159 -15.95 -9.53 17.32
CA ARG A 159 -16.55 -9.59 15.97
C ARG A 159 -16.46 -11.00 15.38
N VAL A 160 -15.30 -11.66 15.50
CA VAL A 160 -15.11 -13.03 15.03
C VAL A 160 -16.04 -14.01 15.75
N LEU A 161 -16.21 -13.86 17.07
CA LEU A 161 -17.11 -14.71 17.85
C LEU A 161 -18.57 -14.50 17.45
N GLN A 162 -19.00 -13.25 17.30
CA GLN A 162 -20.34 -12.89 16.84
C GLN A 162 -20.65 -13.52 15.46
N LEU A 163 -19.72 -13.42 14.51
CA LEU A 163 -19.87 -13.99 13.17
C LEU A 163 -19.93 -15.53 13.18
N LYS A 164 -19.20 -16.17 14.10
CA LYS A 164 -19.27 -17.63 14.27
C LYS A 164 -20.62 -18.08 14.83
N GLU A 165 -21.18 -17.33 15.77
CA GLU A 165 -22.50 -17.61 16.35
C GLU A 165 -23.61 -17.39 15.33
N SER A 166 -23.57 -16.28 14.58
CA SER A 166 -24.56 -16.01 13.53
C SER A 166 -24.57 -17.09 12.45
N ASN A 167 -23.40 -17.55 12.01
CA ASN A 167 -23.26 -18.61 11.01
C ASN A 167 -23.70 -20.00 11.51
N ARG A 168 -23.76 -20.22 12.83
CA ARG A 168 -24.32 -21.45 13.42
C ARG A 168 -25.83 -21.42 13.49
N ASN A 169 -26.41 -20.25 13.73
CA ASN A 169 -27.85 -20.06 13.91
C ASN A 169 -28.62 -19.85 12.60
N THR A 170 -27.91 -19.59 11.49
CA THR A 170 -28.50 -19.44 10.16
C THR A 170 -27.97 -20.53 9.22
N ASP A 171 -28.82 -21.49 8.84
CA ASP A 171 -28.56 -22.43 7.73
C ASP A 171 -28.50 -21.72 6.35
N ASN A 172 -28.77 -20.40 6.32
CA ASN A 172 -28.73 -19.59 5.11
C ASN A 172 -27.31 -19.06 4.83
N LYS A 173 -26.76 -19.54 3.71
CA LYS A 173 -25.45 -19.15 3.15
C LYS A 173 -25.33 -17.66 2.73
N ASP A 174 -26.39 -16.87 2.84
CA ASP A 174 -26.49 -15.54 2.21
C ASP A 174 -26.36 -14.34 3.16
N SER A 175 -26.26 -14.53 4.48
CA SER A 175 -26.12 -13.40 5.42
C SER A 175 -24.78 -12.65 5.31
N SER A 176 -23.78 -13.23 4.63
CA SER A 176 -22.49 -12.57 4.33
C SER A 176 -22.54 -11.54 3.20
N GLU A 177 -23.69 -11.36 2.53
CA GLU A 177 -23.80 -10.48 1.37
C GLU A 177 -24.01 -9.00 1.71
N SER A 178 -24.44 -8.67 2.93
CA SER A 178 -24.91 -7.31 3.21
C SER A 178 -23.81 -6.25 3.34
N ASN A 179 -22.54 -6.62 3.61
CA ASN A 179 -21.34 -5.75 3.53
C ASN A 179 -20.09 -6.54 3.94
N PRO A 180 -19.43 -7.28 3.03
CA PRO A 180 -18.37 -8.17 3.43
C PRO A 180 -17.04 -7.41 3.67
N ASP A 181 -16.51 -7.55 4.87
CA ASP A 181 -15.18 -7.08 5.29
C ASP A 181 -14.18 -8.24 5.38
N VAL A 182 -12.89 -7.93 5.57
CA VAL A 182 -11.82 -8.93 5.69
C VAL A 182 -12.05 -9.90 6.84
N ILE A 183 -12.57 -9.45 7.98
CA ILE A 183 -12.85 -10.34 9.12
C ILE A 183 -13.92 -11.37 8.73
N SER A 184 -14.97 -10.93 8.06
CA SER A 184 -16.09 -11.75 7.59
C SER A 184 -15.61 -12.80 6.58
N TRP A 185 -14.75 -12.41 5.64
CA TRP A 185 -14.13 -13.36 4.71
C TRP A 185 -13.18 -14.35 5.41
N MET A 186 -12.40 -13.89 6.40
CA MET A 186 -11.54 -14.76 7.19
C MET A 186 -12.33 -15.81 7.98
N VAL A 187 -13.46 -15.43 8.57
CA VAL A 187 -14.35 -16.39 9.27
C VAL A 187 -14.93 -17.41 8.29
N LYS A 188 -15.30 -16.97 7.07
CA LYS A 188 -15.89 -17.83 6.03
C LYS A 188 -14.90 -18.83 5.41
N ASP A 189 -13.67 -18.42 5.08
CA ASP A 189 -12.66 -19.25 4.40
C ASP A 189 -11.63 -19.89 5.34
N GLY A 190 -11.86 -19.89 6.66
CA GLY A 190 -10.98 -20.54 7.63
C GLY A 190 -10.98 -22.08 7.49
N ARG A 191 -9.87 -22.67 7.04
CA ARG A 191 -9.81 -24.10 6.65
C ARG A 191 -9.31 -25.04 7.74
N ASN A 192 -8.63 -24.52 8.75
CA ASN A 192 -8.04 -25.29 9.84
C ASN A 192 -8.19 -24.53 11.17
N GLU A 193 -7.83 -25.16 12.29
CA GLU A 193 -7.98 -24.59 13.63
C GLU A 193 -7.21 -23.26 13.80
N MET A 194 -5.98 -23.17 13.26
CA MET A 194 -5.17 -21.95 13.32
C MET A 194 -5.82 -20.80 12.56
N GLU A 195 -6.31 -21.03 11.33
CA GLU A 195 -7.01 -20.03 10.54
C GLU A 195 -8.38 -19.65 11.12
N ARG A 196 -8.89 -20.41 12.09
CA ARG A 196 -10.13 -20.11 12.82
C ARG A 196 -9.86 -19.46 14.18
N ASP A 197 -8.61 -19.36 14.62
CA ASP A 197 -8.27 -18.76 15.91
C ASP A 197 -8.43 -17.22 15.84
N PRO A 198 -9.31 -16.62 16.66
CA PRO A 198 -9.52 -15.18 16.68
C PRO A 198 -8.24 -14.35 16.93
N ASP A 199 -7.29 -14.87 17.70
CA ASP A 199 -6.01 -14.19 17.99
C ASP A 199 -5.08 -14.21 16.76
N VAL A 200 -5.08 -15.32 16.01
CA VAL A 200 -4.40 -15.41 14.72
C VAL A 200 -5.02 -14.45 13.72
N LEU A 201 -6.35 -14.41 13.62
CA LEU A 201 -7.05 -13.47 12.73
C LEU A 201 -6.75 -12.01 13.08
N THR A 202 -6.71 -11.67 14.38
CA THR A 202 -6.30 -10.34 14.85
C THR A 202 -4.93 -9.97 14.32
N THR A 203 -3.95 -10.88 14.45
CA THR A 203 -2.57 -10.65 13.98
C THR A 203 -2.50 -10.48 12.46
N LEU A 204 -3.27 -11.28 11.71
CA LEU A 204 -3.34 -11.22 10.25
C LEU A 204 -3.99 -9.92 9.76
N VAL A 205 -5.07 -9.46 10.39
CA VAL A 205 -5.72 -8.18 10.09
C VAL A 205 -4.76 -7.01 10.35
N GLY A 206 -4.09 -7.01 11.50
CA GLY A 206 -3.08 -5.99 11.82
C GLY A 206 -1.91 -5.99 10.84
N SER A 207 -1.50 -7.16 10.36
CA SER A 207 -0.45 -7.28 9.33
C SER A 207 -0.88 -6.67 7.99
N ILE A 208 -2.15 -6.82 7.59
CA ILE A 208 -2.69 -6.17 6.39
C ILE A 208 -2.67 -4.64 6.56
N ALA A 209 -3.13 -4.13 7.70
CA ALA A 209 -3.13 -2.70 7.99
C ALA A 209 -1.70 -2.11 7.91
N ALA A 210 -0.75 -2.74 8.61
CA ALA A 210 0.64 -2.29 8.65
C ALA A 210 1.31 -2.28 7.27
N GLY A 211 0.99 -3.26 6.40
CA GLY A 211 1.53 -3.34 5.04
C GLY A 211 0.89 -2.37 4.03
N SER A 212 -0.24 -1.75 4.37
CA SER A 212 -1.06 -0.98 3.42
C SER A 212 -1.04 0.53 3.69
N THR A 213 -1.33 0.97 4.92
CA THR A 213 -1.69 2.37 5.15
C THR A 213 -0.54 3.35 4.87
N TYR A 214 0.64 3.11 5.46
CA TYR A 214 1.80 3.98 5.23
C TYR A 214 2.46 3.77 3.87
N SER A 215 2.43 2.56 3.30
CA SER A 215 3.04 2.30 1.99
C SER A 215 2.32 3.11 0.90
N ILE A 216 0.98 3.10 0.91
CA ILE A 216 0.15 3.90 0.00
C ILE A 216 0.34 5.40 0.28
N THR A 217 0.36 5.81 1.56
CA THR A 217 0.57 7.22 1.95
C THR A 217 1.89 7.78 1.42
N ASN A 218 2.99 7.06 1.67
CA ASN A 218 4.32 7.47 1.21
C ASN A 218 4.37 7.57 -0.31
N PHE A 219 3.75 6.60 -1.00
CA PHE A 219 3.64 6.61 -2.45
C PHE A 219 2.87 7.84 -2.96
N CYS A 220 1.68 8.14 -2.43
CA CYS A 220 0.91 9.31 -2.83
C CYS A 220 1.64 10.63 -2.54
N CYS A 221 2.29 10.76 -1.37
CA CYS A 221 3.13 11.92 -1.07
C CYS A 221 4.23 12.09 -2.11
N ARG A 222 4.89 10.98 -2.49
CA ARG A 222 5.96 10.98 -3.46
C ARG A 222 5.47 11.43 -4.84
N VAL A 223 4.38 10.86 -5.33
CA VAL A 223 3.77 11.23 -6.61
C VAL A 223 3.45 12.73 -6.66
N ILE A 224 2.80 13.27 -5.62
CA ILE A 224 2.51 14.71 -5.53
C ILE A 224 3.80 15.53 -5.60
N THR A 225 4.83 15.15 -4.84
CA THR A 225 6.09 15.92 -4.79
C THR A 225 6.87 15.84 -6.09
N ASP A 226 6.89 14.68 -6.76
CA ASP A 226 7.55 14.52 -8.05
C ASP A 226 6.87 15.38 -9.13
N MET A 227 5.53 15.44 -9.14
CA MET A 227 4.81 16.33 -10.05
C MET A 227 5.01 17.81 -9.72
N VAL A 228 4.99 18.21 -8.44
CA VAL A 228 5.27 19.61 -8.05
C VAL A 228 6.68 20.05 -8.45
N ALA A 229 7.65 19.13 -8.46
CA ALA A 229 9.00 19.39 -8.96
C ALA A 229 9.09 19.48 -10.49
N HIS A 230 8.07 19.04 -11.23
CA HIS A 230 8.02 19.02 -12.70
C HIS A 230 6.69 19.62 -13.19
N PRO A 231 6.58 20.97 -13.21
CA PRO A 231 5.32 21.67 -13.47
C PRO A 231 4.66 21.30 -14.81
N ASP A 232 5.43 20.93 -15.83
CA ASP A 232 4.97 20.44 -17.12
C ASP A 232 4.19 19.12 -17.00
N VAL A 233 4.70 18.18 -16.20
CA VAL A 233 4.01 16.92 -15.89
C VAL A 233 2.77 17.18 -15.05
N LEU A 234 2.89 18.02 -14.01
CA LEU A 234 1.76 18.37 -13.15
C LEU A 234 0.61 18.99 -13.96
N ASP A 235 0.92 19.94 -14.84
CA ASP A 235 -0.07 20.59 -15.69
C ASP A 235 -0.73 19.60 -16.66
N ALA A 236 0.06 18.72 -17.27
CA ALA A 236 -0.45 17.70 -18.19
C ALA A 236 -1.42 16.71 -17.50
N VAL A 237 -1.10 16.28 -16.27
CA VAL A 237 -1.94 15.38 -15.46
C VAL A 237 -3.19 16.12 -14.93
N CYS A 238 -3.03 17.33 -14.40
CA CYS A 238 -4.18 18.12 -13.95
C CYS A 238 -5.14 18.44 -15.10
N THR A 239 -4.62 18.71 -16.30
CA THR A 239 -5.44 18.94 -17.51
C THR A 239 -6.22 17.67 -17.88
N GLU A 240 -5.57 16.51 -17.93
CA GLU A 240 -6.24 15.22 -18.17
C GLU A 240 -7.38 14.97 -17.16
N ILE A 241 -7.13 15.20 -15.88
CA ILE A 241 -8.14 15.03 -14.83
C ILE A 241 -9.32 15.98 -15.02
N ARG A 242 -9.07 17.27 -15.33
CA ARG A 242 -10.15 18.27 -15.53
C ARG A 242 -10.99 17.98 -16.76
N GLU A 243 -10.35 17.62 -17.88
CA GLU A 243 -11.04 17.24 -19.11
C GLU A 243 -11.92 16.01 -18.88
N LYS A 244 -11.35 14.98 -18.24
CA LYS A 244 -12.10 13.78 -17.87
C LYS A 244 -13.27 14.10 -16.95
N ASN A 245 -13.05 14.93 -15.93
CA ASN A 245 -14.07 15.37 -14.99
C ASN A 245 -15.23 16.09 -15.69
N ALA A 246 -14.94 16.95 -16.68
CA ALA A 246 -15.96 17.62 -17.48
C ALA A 246 -16.75 16.63 -18.35
N GLN A 247 -16.06 15.66 -18.97
CA GLN A 247 -16.68 14.62 -19.81
C GLN A 247 -17.66 13.74 -19.03
N ILE A 248 -17.33 13.39 -17.79
CA ILE A 248 -18.15 12.50 -16.96
C ILE A 248 -19.02 13.26 -15.94
N HIS A 249 -19.13 14.57 -16.08
CA HIS A 249 -19.94 15.45 -15.22
C HIS A 249 -19.65 15.28 -13.72
N GLY A 250 -18.37 15.11 -13.36
CA GLY A 250 -17.94 14.94 -11.97
C GLY A 250 -18.23 13.57 -11.34
N GLN A 251 -18.80 12.63 -12.08
CA GLN A 251 -19.13 11.28 -11.61
C GLN A 251 -18.05 10.29 -12.02
N TRP A 252 -17.21 9.90 -11.06
CA TRP A 252 -16.07 9.04 -11.28
C TRP A 252 -16.38 7.60 -10.90
N ASP A 253 -16.22 6.67 -11.84
CA ASP A 253 -16.24 5.23 -11.61
C ASP A 253 -14.83 4.63 -11.74
N MET A 254 -14.68 3.32 -11.49
CA MET A 254 -13.39 2.63 -11.63
C MET A 254 -12.83 2.70 -13.07
N ALA A 255 -13.72 2.66 -14.08
CA ALA A 255 -13.30 2.71 -15.49
C ALA A 255 -12.73 4.09 -15.84
N SER A 256 -13.33 5.16 -15.32
CA SER A 256 -12.85 6.53 -15.51
C SER A 256 -11.47 6.74 -14.89
N LEU A 257 -11.22 6.21 -13.68
CA LEU A 257 -9.89 6.25 -13.07
C LEU A 257 -8.85 5.45 -13.87
N ALA A 258 -9.23 4.30 -14.41
CA ALA A 258 -8.35 3.47 -15.23
C ALA A 258 -8.02 4.11 -16.60
N SER A 259 -8.76 5.13 -17.02
CA SER A 259 -8.54 5.82 -18.30
C SER A 259 -7.54 6.98 -18.25
N LEU A 260 -6.99 7.30 -17.07
CA LEU A 260 -6.06 8.42 -16.87
C LEU A 260 -4.61 8.01 -17.21
N GLU A 261 -4.25 7.98 -18.49
CA GLU A 261 -2.96 7.47 -18.95
C GLU A 261 -1.76 8.30 -18.45
N LYS A 262 -1.90 9.62 -18.33
CA LYS A 262 -0.82 10.49 -17.82
C LYS A 262 -0.65 10.31 -16.32
N LEU A 263 -1.74 10.21 -15.56
CA LEU A 263 -1.65 9.89 -14.12
C LEU A 263 -1.03 8.51 -13.90
N GLU A 264 -1.41 7.49 -14.67
CA GLU A 264 -0.82 6.15 -14.62
C GLU A 264 0.69 6.19 -14.86
N SER A 265 1.11 6.96 -15.85
CA SER A 265 2.51 7.16 -16.21
C SER A 265 3.31 7.83 -15.09
N ALA A 266 2.77 8.92 -14.52
CA ALA A 266 3.41 9.64 -13.42
C ALA A 266 3.53 8.79 -12.15
N MET A 267 2.48 8.00 -11.84
CA MET A 267 2.46 7.04 -10.75
C MET A 267 3.56 5.97 -10.91
N LYS A 268 3.71 5.41 -12.11
CA LYS A 268 4.76 4.44 -12.40
C LYS A 268 6.15 5.04 -12.32
N GLU A 269 6.37 6.22 -12.89
CA GLU A 269 7.68 6.88 -12.87
C GLU A 269 8.11 7.24 -11.45
N SER A 270 7.18 7.73 -10.63
CA SER A 270 7.44 8.02 -9.21
C SER A 270 7.85 6.75 -8.47
N SER A 271 7.15 5.63 -8.71
CA SER A 271 7.50 4.33 -8.13
C SER A 271 8.81 3.75 -8.68
N ARG A 272 9.18 4.06 -9.93
CA ARG A 272 10.41 3.58 -10.56
C ARG A 272 11.64 4.19 -9.88
N LEU A 273 11.59 5.50 -9.61
CA LEU A 273 12.68 6.23 -8.94
C LEU A 273 12.68 6.07 -7.43
N THR A 274 11.50 5.95 -6.80
CA THR A 274 11.38 5.73 -5.36
C THR A 274 10.56 4.47 -5.08
N PRO A 275 11.11 3.28 -5.38
CA PRO A 275 10.46 2.03 -4.98
C PRO A 275 10.51 1.99 -3.46
N GLY A 276 9.37 1.90 -2.78
CA GLY A 276 9.28 2.00 -1.31
C GLY A 276 10.22 1.05 -0.54
N THR A 277 10.77 0.03 -1.22
CA THR A 277 11.96 -0.73 -0.81
C THR A 277 12.97 -0.82 -1.95
N LEU A 278 14.25 -0.63 -1.64
CA LEU A 278 15.40 -0.80 -2.57
C LEU A 278 15.66 -2.27 -2.92
N LEU A 279 15.26 -3.18 -2.01
CA LEU A 279 15.41 -4.62 -2.16
C LEU A 279 14.03 -5.25 -2.26
N VAL A 280 13.79 -5.97 -3.36
CA VAL A 280 12.55 -6.66 -3.66
C VAL A 280 12.82 -8.17 -3.81
N TYR A 281 11.75 -8.96 -3.87
CA TYR A 281 11.86 -10.40 -4.12
C TYR A 281 12.70 -11.17 -3.07
N SER A 282 12.75 -10.73 -1.81
CA SER A 282 13.60 -11.36 -0.79
C SER A 282 13.15 -12.76 -0.35
N ARG A 283 14.05 -13.75 -0.35
CA ARG A 283 13.81 -15.17 -0.01
C ARG A 283 14.93 -15.72 0.87
N VAL A 284 14.59 -16.67 1.74
CA VAL A 284 15.59 -17.50 2.44
C VAL A 284 15.74 -18.83 1.73
N VAL A 285 16.97 -19.21 1.40
CA VAL A 285 17.30 -20.51 0.81
C VAL A 285 17.16 -21.59 1.89
N LYS A 286 16.30 -22.57 1.67
CA LYS A 286 16.01 -23.66 2.62
C LYS A 286 16.82 -24.93 2.34
N LYS A 287 17.23 -25.11 1.08
CA LYS A 287 18.04 -26.24 0.62
C LYS A 287 19.02 -25.73 -0.44
N ASP A 288 20.23 -26.27 -0.41
CA ASP A 288 21.23 -26.02 -1.45
C ASP A 288 20.62 -26.31 -2.84
N HIS A 289 20.85 -25.40 -3.77
CA HIS A 289 20.32 -25.48 -5.13
C HIS A 289 21.29 -24.82 -6.11
N VAL A 290 21.37 -25.33 -7.33
CA VAL A 290 22.20 -24.73 -8.39
C VAL A 290 21.26 -24.29 -9.50
N LEU A 291 21.32 -23.00 -9.83
CA LEU A 291 20.54 -22.43 -10.93
C LEU A 291 21.09 -22.88 -12.28
N SER A 292 20.27 -22.76 -13.32
CA SER A 292 20.59 -23.11 -14.71
C SER A 292 21.85 -22.44 -15.25
N ASN A 293 22.20 -21.27 -14.73
CA ASN A 293 23.43 -20.54 -15.07
C ASN A 293 24.66 -20.95 -14.24
N GLY A 294 24.56 -21.99 -13.41
CA GLY A 294 25.64 -22.50 -12.55
C GLY A 294 25.78 -21.82 -11.18
N LEU A 295 24.98 -20.80 -10.87
CA LEU A 295 25.04 -20.13 -9.57
C LEU A 295 24.56 -21.06 -8.44
N SER A 296 25.42 -21.34 -7.46
CA SER A 296 25.07 -22.16 -6.30
C SER A 296 24.48 -21.31 -5.18
N LEU A 297 23.23 -21.59 -4.82
CA LEU A 297 22.52 -21.09 -3.66
C LEU A 297 22.75 -22.03 -2.48
N LYS A 298 23.18 -21.49 -1.34
CA LYS A 298 23.43 -22.23 -0.11
C LYS A 298 22.34 -22.02 0.91
N LYS A 299 21.95 -23.08 1.62
CA LYS A 299 20.98 -23.02 2.71
C LYS A 299 21.36 -21.90 3.70
N GLY A 300 20.37 -21.10 4.07
CA GLY A 300 20.51 -19.96 4.97
C GLY A 300 20.81 -18.63 4.28
N GLN A 301 21.20 -18.63 3.00
CA GLN A 301 21.42 -17.39 2.26
C GLN A 301 20.10 -16.66 1.99
N PHE A 302 20.18 -15.34 1.91
CA PHE A 302 19.11 -14.51 1.36
C PHE A 302 19.34 -14.31 -0.14
N VAL A 303 18.28 -14.49 -0.92
CA VAL A 303 18.22 -14.11 -2.34
C VAL A 303 17.29 -12.92 -2.44
N THR A 304 17.79 -11.81 -2.95
CA THR A 304 17.03 -10.56 -3.16
C THR A 304 17.38 -9.98 -4.52
N VAL A 305 16.53 -9.10 -5.04
CA VAL A 305 16.76 -8.37 -6.28
C VAL A 305 16.74 -6.89 -5.96
N SER A 306 17.77 -6.16 -6.39
CA SER A 306 17.75 -4.71 -6.32
C SER A 306 16.80 -4.17 -7.39
N SER A 307 15.76 -3.45 -6.95
CA SER A 307 14.87 -2.74 -7.87
C SER A 307 15.62 -1.60 -8.55
N SER A 308 16.39 -0.81 -7.77
CA SER A 308 17.17 0.33 -8.27
C SER A 308 18.15 -0.07 -9.37
N MET A 309 18.86 -1.20 -9.25
CA MET A 309 19.78 -1.66 -10.30
C MET A 309 19.10 -1.89 -11.66
N ARG A 310 17.80 -2.20 -11.69
CA ARG A 310 17.05 -2.36 -12.94
C ARG A 310 16.41 -1.07 -13.38
N THR A 311 15.83 -0.33 -12.45
CA THR A 311 15.16 0.93 -12.76
C THR A 311 16.14 2.03 -13.16
N GLU A 312 17.39 1.95 -12.71
CA GLU A 312 18.49 2.85 -13.04
C GLU A 312 19.36 2.37 -14.22
N ASP A 313 19.03 1.23 -14.84
CA ASP A 313 19.81 0.68 -15.95
C ASP A 313 19.52 1.46 -17.25
N PRO A 314 20.51 2.14 -17.85
CA PRO A 314 20.33 2.88 -19.09
C PRO A 314 20.01 1.99 -20.30
N ALA A 315 20.28 0.67 -20.22
CA ALA A 315 19.88 -0.29 -21.24
C ALA A 315 18.38 -0.62 -21.18
N ILE A 316 17.70 -0.30 -20.06
CA ILE A 316 16.26 -0.52 -19.88
C ILE A 316 15.50 0.81 -19.98
N PHE A 317 16.02 1.88 -19.39
CA PHE A 317 15.38 3.19 -19.34
C PHE A 317 16.34 4.30 -19.80
N GLU A 318 15.95 5.07 -20.82
CA GLU A 318 16.70 6.26 -21.27
C GLU A 318 16.70 7.35 -20.18
N ASP A 319 17.86 7.95 -19.89
CA ASP A 319 18.08 8.91 -18.79
C ASP A 319 17.43 8.43 -17.49
N PRO A 320 17.88 7.29 -16.95
CA PRO A 320 17.13 6.57 -15.94
C PRO A 320 17.09 7.30 -14.59
N GLN A 321 18.01 8.23 -14.33
CA GLN A 321 18.01 9.04 -13.11
C GLN A 321 17.10 10.27 -13.20
N GLN A 322 16.64 10.63 -14.41
CA GLN A 322 15.74 11.76 -14.60
C GLN A 322 14.29 11.30 -14.42
N TYR A 323 13.49 12.11 -13.72
CA TYR A 323 12.06 11.92 -13.64
C TYR A 323 11.43 12.36 -14.97
N LYS A 324 10.98 11.39 -15.76
CA LYS A 324 10.21 11.62 -16.98
C LYS A 324 8.78 11.14 -16.71
N GLY A 325 7.94 11.98 -16.11
CA GLY A 325 6.63 11.58 -15.61
C GLY A 325 5.66 11.01 -16.65
N LEU A 326 5.87 11.32 -17.94
CA LEU A 326 5.07 10.79 -19.06
C LEU A 326 5.76 9.64 -19.82
N ARG A 327 6.85 9.06 -19.28
CA ARG A 327 7.66 8.01 -19.92
C ARG A 327 6.87 6.77 -20.33
N PHE A 328 5.81 6.43 -19.61
CA PHE A 328 4.98 5.26 -19.87
C PHE A 328 3.70 5.59 -20.68
N CYS A 329 3.55 6.81 -21.20
CA CYS A 329 2.46 7.15 -22.11
C CYS A 329 2.78 6.67 -23.53
N ASP A 330 1.73 6.36 -24.29
CA ASP A 330 1.89 5.99 -25.70
C ASP A 330 2.25 7.24 -26.50
N ASP A 331 3.48 7.31 -27.00
CA ASP A 331 3.95 8.39 -27.87
C ASP A 331 3.63 8.12 -29.35
N GLY A 332 2.84 7.08 -29.65
CA GLY A 332 2.46 6.68 -30.99
C GLY A 332 3.61 6.08 -31.81
N ARG A 333 4.78 5.84 -31.20
CA ARG A 333 5.97 5.33 -31.92
C ARG A 333 6.06 3.81 -31.92
N THR A 334 5.42 3.13 -30.97
CA THR A 334 5.32 1.67 -30.91
C THR A 334 4.14 1.30 -30.00
N GLY A 335 3.25 0.40 -30.42
CA GLY A 335 2.14 -0.12 -29.59
C GLY A 335 2.57 -0.86 -28.30
N GLU A 336 3.86 -0.81 -27.96
CA GLU A 336 4.47 -1.30 -26.73
C GLU A 336 4.37 -0.30 -25.57
N ASN A 337 4.15 1.00 -25.84
CA ASN A 337 4.19 2.09 -24.85
C ASN A 337 2.81 2.51 -24.30
N ARG A 338 1.77 1.70 -24.42
CA ARG A 338 0.52 2.00 -23.68
C ARG A 338 0.79 1.87 -22.18
N ALA A 339 0.41 2.88 -21.40
CA ALA A 339 0.45 2.81 -19.94
C ALA A 339 -0.38 1.61 -19.46
N GLN A 340 0.27 0.48 -19.19
CA GLN A 340 -0.38 -0.63 -18.48
C GLN A 340 -0.91 -0.11 -17.14
N PRO A 341 -1.95 -0.69 -16.54
CA PRO A 341 -2.40 -0.27 -15.21
C PRO A 341 -1.23 -0.23 -14.22
N PHE A 342 -1.16 0.78 -13.35
CA PHE A 342 -0.10 0.88 -12.33
C PHE A 342 0.00 -0.42 -11.52
N SER A 343 -1.11 -1.11 -11.27
CA SER A 343 -1.18 -2.42 -10.62
C SER A 343 -0.63 -3.62 -11.42
N SER A 344 -0.11 -3.41 -12.63
CA SER A 344 0.47 -4.47 -13.48
C SER A 344 1.81 -4.94 -12.94
N ILE A 345 2.06 -6.25 -13.07
CA ILE A 345 3.35 -6.84 -12.66
C ILE A 345 4.32 -6.67 -13.82
N ASP A 346 5.35 -5.86 -13.61
CA ASP A 346 6.41 -5.59 -14.58
C ASP A 346 7.78 -6.01 -14.02
N THR A 347 8.51 -6.81 -14.78
CA THR A 347 9.84 -7.28 -14.42
C THR A 347 10.94 -6.24 -14.64
N ASN A 348 10.68 -5.15 -15.35
CA ASN A 348 11.62 -4.04 -15.52
C ASN A 348 11.60 -3.10 -14.32
N THR A 349 10.42 -2.67 -13.87
CA THR A 349 10.27 -1.80 -12.70
C THR A 349 10.27 -2.54 -11.36
N LEU A 350 9.75 -3.78 -11.32
CA LEU A 350 9.61 -4.59 -10.10
C LEU A 350 8.88 -3.89 -8.93
N THR A 351 8.09 -2.85 -9.19
CA THR A 351 7.30 -2.10 -8.18
C THR A 351 6.52 -3.03 -7.25
N TRP A 352 5.87 -4.04 -7.82
CA TRP A 352 5.07 -5.00 -7.07
C TRP A 352 5.79 -6.32 -6.81
N GLY A 353 7.08 -6.43 -7.10
CA GLY A 353 7.80 -7.71 -7.17
C GLY A 353 7.49 -8.47 -8.47
N ALA A 354 7.57 -9.80 -8.43
CA ALA A 354 7.48 -10.62 -9.64
C ALA A 354 6.78 -11.97 -9.40
N GLY A 355 6.03 -12.42 -10.42
CA GLY A 355 5.39 -13.74 -10.48
C GLY A 355 4.36 -13.96 -9.37
N ARG A 356 4.24 -15.21 -8.90
CA ARG A 356 3.30 -15.63 -7.84
C ARG A 356 3.53 -14.96 -6.47
N TRP A 357 4.60 -14.20 -6.34
CA TRP A 357 5.00 -13.50 -5.13
C TRP A 357 4.84 -11.99 -5.25
N SER A 358 4.14 -11.51 -6.27
CA SER A 358 3.79 -10.11 -6.41
C SER A 358 2.95 -9.63 -5.22
N CYS A 359 3.03 -8.34 -4.91
CA CYS A 359 2.25 -7.71 -3.86
C CYS A 359 0.75 -8.03 -4.01
N PRO A 360 0.11 -8.65 -3.00
CA PRO A 360 -1.32 -8.95 -3.05
C PRO A 360 -2.19 -7.71 -2.91
N GLY A 361 -1.66 -6.61 -2.33
CA GLY A 361 -2.37 -5.34 -2.14
C GLY A 361 -2.28 -4.36 -3.31
N ARG A 362 -1.68 -4.75 -4.45
CA ARG A 362 -1.44 -3.82 -5.57
C ARG A 362 -2.71 -3.19 -6.14
N LEU A 363 -3.80 -3.96 -6.22
CA LEU A 363 -5.09 -3.46 -6.74
C LEU A 363 -5.77 -2.50 -5.75
N ILE A 364 -5.62 -2.75 -4.44
CA ILE A 364 -6.09 -1.85 -3.39
C ILE A 364 -5.31 -0.53 -3.46
N THR A 365 -3.98 -0.62 -3.58
CA THR A 365 -3.11 0.55 -3.68
C THR A 365 -3.48 1.38 -4.91
N ASP A 366 -3.62 0.74 -6.07
CA ASP A 366 -3.97 1.38 -7.32
C ASP A 366 -5.31 2.15 -7.22
N MET A 367 -6.35 1.50 -6.71
CA MET A 367 -7.67 2.12 -6.52
C MET A 367 -7.62 3.28 -5.50
N SER A 368 -7.12 3.02 -4.28
CA SER A 368 -7.12 4.02 -3.21
C SER A 368 -6.20 5.20 -3.51
N ALA A 369 -5.04 4.97 -4.13
CA ALA A 369 -4.12 6.04 -4.52
C ALA A 369 -4.74 6.91 -5.61
N LYS A 370 -5.37 6.33 -6.64
CA LYS A 370 -6.03 7.11 -7.70
C LYS A 370 -7.21 7.93 -7.20
N ILE A 371 -8.07 7.36 -6.35
CA ILE A 371 -9.16 8.12 -5.70
C ILE A 371 -8.60 9.36 -5.00
N LEU A 372 -7.57 9.16 -4.17
CA LEU A 372 -6.93 10.24 -3.40
C LEU A 372 -6.27 11.27 -4.33
N LEU A 373 -5.42 10.82 -5.26
CA LEU A 373 -4.66 11.69 -6.16
C LEU A 373 -5.57 12.49 -7.08
N VAL A 374 -6.58 11.86 -7.69
CA VAL A 374 -7.54 12.55 -8.57
C VAL A 374 -8.26 13.66 -7.82
N LYS A 375 -8.76 13.38 -6.60
CA LYS A 375 -9.41 14.41 -5.78
C LYS A 375 -8.43 15.52 -5.38
N LEU A 376 -7.25 15.18 -4.88
CA LEU A 376 -6.27 16.19 -4.45
C LEU A 376 -5.76 17.06 -5.61
N LEU A 377 -5.47 16.47 -6.77
CA LEU A 377 -4.92 17.20 -7.93
C LEU A 377 -5.97 18.03 -8.67
N HIS A 378 -7.22 17.57 -8.65
CA HIS A 378 -8.36 18.34 -9.16
C HIS A 378 -8.70 19.50 -8.22
N GLU A 379 -8.74 19.24 -6.91
CA GLU A 379 -9.28 20.21 -5.95
C GLU A 379 -8.26 21.16 -5.34
N TYR A 380 -6.99 20.77 -5.28
CA TYR A 380 -5.96 21.53 -4.59
C TYR A 380 -4.79 21.88 -5.50
N GLU A 381 -4.08 22.92 -5.09
CA GLU A 381 -2.74 23.26 -5.59
C GLU A 381 -1.72 22.97 -4.50
N PHE A 382 -0.54 22.50 -4.92
CA PHE A 382 0.57 22.18 -4.04
C PHE A 382 1.82 22.93 -4.48
N ALA A 383 2.61 23.39 -3.51
CA ALA A 383 3.90 24.01 -3.75
C ALA A 383 4.90 23.66 -2.63
N PHE A 384 6.18 23.71 -2.94
CA PHE A 384 7.23 23.58 -1.93
C PHE A 384 7.33 24.88 -1.12
N VAL A 385 7.52 24.75 0.20
CA VAL A 385 7.68 25.90 1.11
C VAL A 385 8.86 26.78 0.70
N SER A 386 9.98 26.16 0.32
CA SER A 386 11.21 26.84 -0.10
C SER A 386 11.36 26.95 -1.62
N GLY A 387 10.38 26.51 -2.40
CA GLY A 387 10.50 26.35 -3.85
C GLY A 387 11.43 25.22 -4.30
N GLN A 388 11.98 24.44 -3.37
CA GLN A 388 12.91 23.34 -3.66
C GLN A 388 12.28 21.98 -3.38
N PRO A 389 12.62 20.94 -4.19
CA PRO A 389 12.16 19.58 -3.94
C PRO A 389 12.53 19.07 -2.54
N LEU A 390 11.64 18.27 -1.97
CA LEU A 390 11.87 17.64 -0.67
C LEU A 390 12.84 16.45 -0.82
N PRO A 391 13.76 16.24 0.13
CA PRO A 391 14.69 15.13 0.08
C PRO A 391 13.98 13.78 0.27
N ILE A 392 14.52 12.74 -0.34
CA ILE A 392 14.12 11.35 -0.09
C ILE A 392 14.73 10.92 1.23
N SER A 393 13.90 10.40 2.14
CA SER A 393 14.38 9.78 3.36
C SER A 393 14.52 8.28 3.16
N ALA A 394 15.64 7.73 3.66
CA ALA A 394 15.92 6.31 3.62
C ALA A 394 16.25 5.81 5.03
N MET A 395 15.75 4.64 5.38
CA MET A 395 16.17 3.91 6.57
C MET A 395 16.34 2.44 6.22
N HIS A 396 17.57 1.95 6.38
CA HIS A 396 17.98 0.62 5.92
C HIS A 396 17.71 0.43 4.41
N GLU A 397 16.69 -0.34 4.04
CA GLU A 397 16.31 -0.59 2.64
C GLU A 397 15.05 0.16 2.22
N PHE A 398 14.38 0.83 3.15
CA PHE A 398 13.09 1.46 2.91
C PHE A 398 13.24 2.94 2.58
N LEU A 399 12.58 3.35 1.50
CA LEU A 399 12.44 4.75 1.10
C LEU A 399 11.07 5.23 1.57
N PHE A 400 11.03 6.39 2.23
CA PHE A 400 9.79 6.96 2.75
C PHE A 400 9.78 8.49 2.70
N PHE A 401 8.59 9.04 2.78
CA PHE A 401 8.37 10.47 2.90
C PHE A 401 8.47 10.86 4.38
N HIS A 402 9.39 11.77 4.72
CA HIS A 402 9.62 12.14 6.11
C HIS A 402 8.35 12.74 6.75
N PRO A 403 7.91 12.30 7.94
CA PRO A 403 6.69 12.80 8.58
C PRO A 403 6.68 14.32 8.85
N GLU A 404 7.86 14.90 9.06
CA GLU A 404 8.01 16.34 9.31
C GLU A 404 8.11 17.20 8.04
N ASN A 405 8.11 16.59 6.85
CA ASN A 405 8.10 17.34 5.61
C ASN A 405 6.80 18.15 5.48
N GLN A 406 6.96 19.41 5.09
CA GLN A 406 5.86 20.35 4.93
C GLN A 406 5.76 20.83 3.49
N MET A 407 4.54 21.13 3.06
CA MET A 407 4.23 21.72 1.75
C MET A 407 3.19 22.82 1.93
N LEU A 408 3.08 23.69 0.95
CA LEU A 408 1.96 24.62 0.83
C LEU A 408 0.85 23.92 0.07
N ALA A 409 -0.39 24.08 0.54
CA ALA A 409 -1.58 23.67 -0.17
C ALA A 409 -2.66 24.75 -0.10
N ARG A 410 -3.48 24.84 -1.15
CA ARG A 410 -4.68 25.68 -1.18
C ARG A 410 -5.76 25.05 -2.05
N LEU A 411 -7.01 25.42 -1.80
CA LEU A 411 -8.15 25.01 -2.62
C LEU A 411 -8.13 25.79 -3.95
N ARG A 412 -8.43 25.11 -5.06
CA ARG A 412 -8.60 25.76 -6.36
C ARG A 412 -9.95 26.49 -6.43
N LYS A 413 -9.96 27.60 -7.16
CA LYS A 413 -11.15 28.42 -7.37
C LYS A 413 -12.03 27.88 -8.50
N GLY A 414 -13.34 27.87 -8.29
CA GLY A 414 -14.33 27.68 -9.37
C GLY A 414 -14.41 26.28 -9.98
N ILE A 415 -13.89 25.27 -9.28
CA ILE A 415 -13.92 23.87 -9.72
C ILE A 415 -15.16 23.13 -9.22
N SER A 416 -15.66 22.19 -10.01
CA SER A 416 -16.73 21.28 -9.57
C SER A 416 -16.17 20.21 -8.63
N LYS A 417 -16.95 19.81 -7.63
CA LYS A 417 -16.58 18.69 -6.74
C LYS A 417 -16.62 17.36 -7.47
N ILE A 418 -15.72 16.46 -7.08
CA ILE A 418 -15.70 15.08 -7.54
C ILE A 418 -16.60 14.21 -6.66
N THR A 419 -17.40 13.35 -7.30
CA THR A 419 -18.18 12.29 -6.63
C THR A 419 -17.78 10.95 -7.21
N PHE A 420 -17.46 9.98 -6.35
CA PHE A 420 -17.14 8.61 -6.76
C PHE A 420 -18.41 7.75 -6.69
N ILE A 421 -18.78 7.12 -7.81
CA ILE A 421 -20.04 6.37 -7.99
C ILE A 421 -19.83 4.88 -8.23
#